data_AF-A0A2V7CKJ8-F1
#
_entry.id   AF-A0A2V7CKJ8-F1
#
_cell.length_a   1.000
_cell.length_b   1.000
_cell.length_c   1.000
_cell.angle_alpha   90.00
_cell.angle_beta   90.00
_cell.angle_gamma   90.00
#
_symmetry.space_group_name_H-M   'P 1'
#
loop_
_entity.id
_entity.type
_entity.pdbx_description
1 polymer ?
#
loop_
_entity_poly.entity_id
_entity_poly.type
_entity_poly.pdbx_seq_one_letter_code
_entity_poly.pdbx_strand_id
1 'polypeptide(L)'
;MSSFFKALKQAERDWAPGEPAPRRRAANRLEEHLVSLLAPHSADAERYRMLRNDVETFRKNDNLQVLAVTSALAGDGKTTTAINLAASLAQSTAARVLLADVDLRRPSVARQVGLD
;
A
#
# COMPACT_ATOMS: atom_id res chain seq x y z
N MET A 1 10.51 -4.67 -19.67
CA MET A 1 10.40 -3.20 -19.54
C MET A 1 8.98 -2.79 -19.91
N SER A 2 8.22 -2.30 -18.94
CA SER A 2 6.76 -2.09 -19.03
C SER A 2 6.37 -1.06 -20.10
N SER A 3 5.33 -1.40 -20.88
CA SER A 3 4.62 -0.56 -21.88
C SER A 3 4.34 0.87 -21.39
N PHE A 4 4.18 1.04 -20.08
CA PHE A 4 3.96 2.30 -19.38
C PHE A 4 5.05 3.35 -19.66
N PHE A 5 6.33 2.99 -19.61
CA PHE A 5 7.43 3.94 -19.85
C PHE A 5 7.48 4.44 -21.31
N LYS A 6 6.96 3.64 -22.25
CA LYS A 6 6.92 3.99 -23.67
C LYS A 6 5.78 4.97 -23.98
N ALA A 7 4.59 4.73 -23.41
CA ALA A 7 3.45 5.65 -23.51
C ALA A 7 3.76 7.01 -22.86
N LEU A 8 4.49 6.98 -21.75
CA LEU A 8 4.83 8.17 -20.98
C LEU A 8 5.85 9.08 -21.70
N LYS A 9 6.84 8.48 -22.38
CA LYS A 9 7.78 9.24 -23.24
C LYS A 9 7.10 9.82 -24.48
N GLN A 10 6.05 9.18 -24.98
CA GLN A 10 5.29 9.67 -26.14
C GLN A 10 4.45 10.89 -25.73
N ALA A 11 3.74 10.82 -24.61
CA ALA A 11 2.97 11.96 -24.08
C ALA A 11 3.83 13.18 -23.69
N GLU A 12 5.08 12.98 -23.24
CA GLU A 12 6.03 14.07 -23.00
C GLU A 12 6.56 14.72 -24.29
N ARG A 13 6.62 13.95 -25.40
CA ARG A 13 7.03 14.47 -26.70
C ARG A 13 5.94 15.28 -27.37
N ASP A 14 4.67 14.94 -27.12
CA ASP A 14 3.52 15.51 -27.83
C ASP A 14 2.90 16.73 -27.10
N TRP A 15 3.46 17.17 -25.96
CA TRP A 15 2.94 18.29 -25.17
C TRP A 15 3.39 19.67 -25.72
N ALA A 16 2.42 20.55 -26.01
CA ALA A 16 2.65 21.92 -26.47
C ALA A 16 2.62 22.97 -25.32
N PRO A 17 3.48 24.01 -25.37
CA PRO A 17 3.51 25.05 -24.34
C PRO A 17 2.25 25.92 -24.37
N GLY A 18 1.48 25.93 -23.27
CA GLY A 18 0.24 26.70 -23.12
C GLY A 18 -0.92 25.89 -22.54
N GLU A 19 -0.86 24.56 -22.64
CA GLU A 19 -1.76 23.65 -21.93
C GLU A 19 -1.16 23.29 -20.56
N PRO A 20 -1.98 23.17 -19.49
CA PRO A 20 -1.48 22.66 -18.22
C PRO A 20 -0.86 21.29 -18.46
N ALA A 21 0.41 21.15 -18.08
CA ALA A 21 1.15 19.89 -18.15
C ALA A 21 0.25 18.74 -17.69
N PRO A 22 0.24 17.59 -18.39
CA PRO A 22 -0.51 16.43 -17.91
C PRO A 22 -0.12 16.22 -16.45
N ARG A 23 -1.10 16.40 -15.54
CA ARG A 23 -0.87 16.39 -14.09
C ARG A 23 -0.48 14.98 -13.67
N ARG A 24 0.82 14.69 -13.84
CA ARG A 24 1.51 13.40 -13.64
C ARG A 24 1.51 12.89 -12.20
N ARG A 25 0.76 13.51 -11.27
CA ARG A 25 0.97 13.34 -9.83
C ARG A 25 -0.20 12.76 -9.04
N ALA A 26 -1.46 12.92 -9.47
CA ALA A 26 -2.59 12.47 -8.64
C ALA A 26 -2.93 10.98 -8.87
N ALA A 27 -2.81 10.48 -10.10
CA ALA A 27 -3.27 9.13 -10.44
C ALA A 27 -2.21 8.02 -10.31
N ASN A 28 -1.01 8.29 -9.76
CA ASN A 28 0.13 7.38 -9.93
C ASN A 28 1.10 7.23 -8.74
N ARG A 29 0.61 7.17 -7.50
CA ARG A 29 1.48 6.81 -6.37
C ARG A 29 0.75 6.00 -5.32
N LEU A 30 0.38 4.77 -5.66
CA LEU A 30 0.58 3.74 -4.65
C LEU A 30 2.07 3.82 -4.30
N GLU A 31 2.40 4.12 -3.04
CA GLU A 31 3.80 4.26 -2.65
C GLU A 31 4.54 2.97 -3.00
N GLU A 32 5.76 3.09 -3.55
CA GLU A 32 6.57 1.95 -4.03
C GLU A 32 6.75 0.87 -2.96
N HIS A 33 6.66 1.26 -1.70
CA HIS A 33 6.76 0.38 -0.53
C HIS A 33 5.49 -0.45 -0.23
N LEU A 34 4.39 -0.27 -0.99
CA LEU A 34 3.19 -1.11 -0.91
C LEU A 34 3.36 -2.43 -1.69
N VAL A 35 4.44 -3.15 -1.37
CA VAL A 35 4.89 -4.37 -2.06
C VAL A 35 3.85 -5.49 -2.09
N SER A 36 2.99 -5.61 -1.07
CA SER A 36 1.93 -6.62 -1.04
C SER A 36 0.83 -6.36 -2.07
N LEU A 37 0.69 -5.12 -2.55
CA LEU A 37 -0.23 -4.74 -3.63
C LEU A 37 0.49 -4.67 -4.98
N LEU A 38 1.66 -4.04 -5.02
CA LEU A 38 2.35 -3.67 -6.26
C LEU A 38 3.29 -4.75 -6.80
N ALA A 39 3.89 -5.53 -5.90
CA ALA A 39 4.88 -6.55 -6.23
C ALA A 39 4.69 -7.80 -5.34
N PRO A 40 3.51 -8.46 -5.39
CA PRO A 40 3.15 -9.51 -4.45
C PRO A 40 4.10 -10.71 -4.50
N HIS A 41 4.85 -10.93 -5.58
CA HIS A 41 5.82 -12.03 -5.68
C HIS A 41 7.25 -11.63 -5.29
N SER A 42 7.47 -10.41 -4.79
CA SER A 42 8.79 -9.95 -4.33
C SER A 42 9.19 -10.59 -3.00
N ALA A 43 10.50 -10.57 -2.72
CA ALA A 43 11.05 -11.00 -1.43
C ALA A 43 10.54 -10.13 -0.27
N ASP A 44 10.30 -8.83 -0.50
CA ASP A 44 9.74 -7.96 0.53
C ASP A 44 8.27 -8.29 0.82
N ALA A 45 7.48 -8.66 -0.20
CA ALA A 45 6.12 -9.14 -0.01
C ALA A 45 6.07 -10.48 0.76
N GLU A 46 7.09 -11.34 0.63
CA GLU A 46 7.18 -12.58 1.41
C GLU A 46 7.25 -12.31 2.92
N ARG A 47 7.94 -11.24 3.34
CA ARG A 47 8.01 -10.85 4.76
C ARG A 47 6.62 -10.53 5.32
N TYR A 48 5.76 -9.89 4.54
CA TYR A 48 4.37 -9.64 4.92
C TYR A 48 3.48 -10.88 4.83
N ARG A 49 3.83 -11.90 4.03
CA ARG A 49 3.17 -13.21 4.08
C ARG A 49 3.53 -13.99 5.34
N MET A 50 4.79 -13.92 5.77
CA MET A 50 5.22 -14.50 7.06
C MET A 50 4.47 -13.84 8.22
N LEU A 51 4.47 -12.50 8.28
CA LEU A 51 3.74 -11.76 9.31
C LEU A 51 2.22 -12.08 9.30
N ARG A 52 1.62 -12.22 8.12
CA ARG A 52 0.23 -12.67 7.99
C ARG A 52 0.02 -14.04 8.63
N ASN A 53 0.91 -15.00 8.39
CA ASN A 53 0.77 -16.35 8.95
C ASN A 53 0.82 -16.34 10.48
N ASP A 54 1.67 -15.49 11.07
CA ASP A 54 1.73 -15.29 12.52
C ASP A 54 0.40 -14.71 13.03
N VAL A 55 -0.11 -13.66 12.37
CA VAL A 55 -1.42 -13.07 12.70
C VAL A 55 -2.54 -14.09 12.57
N GLU A 56 -2.60 -14.88 11.49
CA GLU A 56 -3.60 -15.93 11.30
C GLU A 56 -3.52 -17.03 12.37
N THR A 57 -2.33 -17.29 12.91
CA THR A 57 -2.14 -18.21 14.04
C THR A 57 -2.78 -17.65 15.30
N PHE A 58 -2.54 -16.38 15.64
CA PHE A 58 -3.21 -15.69 16.75
C PHE A 58 -4.73 -15.60 16.54
N ARG A 59 -5.19 -15.38 15.30
CA ARG A 59 -6.64 -15.36 14.98
C ARG A 59 -7.30 -16.71 15.29
N LYS A 60 -6.65 -17.82 14.95
CA LYS A 60 -7.20 -19.17 15.17
C LYS A 60 -7.14 -19.61 16.63
N ASN A 61 -6.06 -19.26 17.33
CA ASN A 61 -5.81 -19.74 18.70
C ASN A 61 -6.45 -18.83 19.75
N ASP A 62 -6.36 -17.52 19.56
CA ASP A 62 -6.73 -16.51 20.57
C ASP A 62 -7.95 -15.67 20.16
N ASN A 63 -8.63 -16.05 19.07
CA ASN A 63 -9.77 -15.32 18.51
C ASN A 63 -9.46 -13.83 18.26
N LEU A 64 -8.24 -13.53 17.79
CA LEU A 64 -7.84 -12.16 17.46
C LEU A 64 -8.75 -11.56 16.38
N GLN A 65 -9.42 -10.45 16.69
CA GLN A 65 -10.28 -9.73 15.73
C GLN A 65 -9.76 -8.33 15.39
N VAL A 66 -9.03 -7.69 16.30
CA VAL A 66 -8.53 -6.32 16.16
C VAL A 66 -7.05 -6.31 16.48
N LEU A 67 -6.25 -5.75 15.57
CA LEU A 67 -4.80 -5.61 15.71
C LEU A 67 -4.44 -4.13 15.55
N ALA A 68 -3.81 -3.54 16.57
CA ALA A 68 -3.25 -2.20 16.49
C ALA A 68 -1.80 -2.27 16.00
N VAL A 69 -1.44 -1.42 15.02
CA VAL A 69 -0.07 -1.26 14.54
C VAL A 69 0.46 0.10 15.00
N THR A 70 1.52 0.09 15.80
CA THR A 70 2.16 1.30 16.32
C THR A 70 3.68 1.21 16.19
N SER A 71 4.37 2.34 16.34
CA SER A 71 5.83 2.44 16.30
C SER A 71 6.32 3.44 17.35
N ALA A 72 7.61 3.36 17.70
CA ALA A 72 8.20 4.25 18.67
C ALA A 72 8.29 5.70 18.14
N LEU A 73 8.55 5.86 16.84
CA LEU A 73 8.77 7.15 16.21
C LEU A 73 7.91 7.35 14.96
N ALA A 74 7.78 8.60 14.55
CA ALA A 74 7.23 8.96 13.24
C ALA A 74 8.25 8.60 12.15
N GLY A 75 7.79 7.98 11.07
CA GLY A 75 8.66 7.56 9.96
C GLY A 75 9.14 6.11 10.02
N ASP A 76 8.92 5.39 11.13
CA ASP A 76 9.30 3.97 11.29
C ASP A 76 8.56 2.98 10.36
N GLY A 77 7.69 3.49 9.49
CA GLY A 77 6.96 2.65 8.53
C GLY A 77 5.70 1.98 9.09
N LYS A 78 5.18 2.35 10.28
CA LYS A 78 3.94 1.75 10.83
C LYS A 78 2.76 1.78 9.86
N THR A 79 2.56 2.88 9.13
CA THR A 79 1.48 3.02 8.14
C THR A 79 1.71 2.07 6.96
N THR A 80 2.93 2.05 6.42
CA THR A 80 3.33 1.14 5.33
C THR A 80 3.18 -0.32 5.73
N THR A 81 3.58 -0.68 6.95
CA THR A 81 3.41 -2.02 7.51
C THR A 81 1.95 -2.38 7.66
N ALA A 82 1.12 -1.48 8.19
CA ALA A 82 -0.31 -1.70 8.35
C ALA A 82 -1.01 -1.94 7.00
N ILE A 83 -0.68 -1.16 5.96
CA ILE A 83 -1.26 -1.32 4.62
C ILE A 83 -0.82 -2.64 3.98
N ASN A 84 0.48 -2.96 3.99
CA ASN A 84 0.98 -4.20 3.41
C ASN A 84 0.45 -5.45 4.13
N LEU A 85 0.38 -5.41 5.46
CA LEU A 85 -0.21 -6.50 6.24
C LEU A 85 -1.71 -6.66 5.92
N ALA A 86 -2.47 -5.56 5.88
CA ALA A 86 -3.88 -5.60 5.52
C ALA A 86 -4.09 -6.16 4.11
N ALA A 87 -3.28 -5.73 3.14
CA ALA A 87 -3.29 -6.27 1.78
C ALA A 87 -2.96 -7.76 1.75
N SER A 88 -1.93 -8.20 2.49
CA SER A 88 -1.53 -9.60 2.60
C SER A 88 -2.64 -10.47 3.19
N LEU A 89 -3.29 -10.00 4.27
CA LEU A 89 -4.45 -10.65 4.89
C LEU A 89 -5.63 -10.76 3.92
N ALA A 90 -5.90 -9.69 3.17
CA ALA A 90 -7.00 -9.62 2.21
C ALA A 90 -6.82 -10.52 0.97
N GLN A 91 -5.60 -11.02 0.71
CA GLN A 91 -5.38 -12.01 -0.36
C GLN A 91 -6.03 -13.37 -0.06
N SER A 92 -6.39 -13.65 1.19
CA SER A 92 -7.17 -14.83 1.55
C SER A 92 -8.63 -14.64 1.14
N THR A 93 -9.18 -15.55 0.33
CA THR A 93 -10.56 -15.47 -0.19
C THR A 93 -11.64 -15.51 0.90
N ALA A 94 -11.31 -16.05 2.08
CA ALA A 94 -12.22 -16.10 3.23
C ALA A 94 -12.08 -14.90 4.18
N ALA A 95 -11.06 -14.06 4.00
CA ALA A 95 -10.79 -12.95 4.91
C ALA A 95 -11.56 -11.69 4.52
N ARG A 96 -12.17 -11.04 5.51
CA ARG A 96 -12.69 -9.67 5.39
C ARG A 96 -11.82 -8.79 6.27
N VAL A 97 -11.13 -7.83 5.66
CA VAL A 97 -10.13 -7.00 6.33
C VAL A 97 -10.56 -5.55 6.24
N LEU A 98 -10.63 -4.88 7.40
CA LEU A 98 -10.79 -3.43 7.50
C LEU A 98 -9.47 -2.83 7.99
N LEU A 99 -8.92 -1.91 7.21
CA LEU A 99 -7.83 -1.04 7.66
C LEU A 99 -8.42 0.31 8.07
N ALA A 100 -8.22 0.71 9.32
CA ALA A 100 -8.64 1.99 9.84
C ALA A 100 -7.42 2.87 10.14
N ASP A 101 -7.39 4.07 9.58
CA ASP A 101 -6.41 5.10 9.97
C ASP A 101 -6.89 5.80 11.23
N VAL A 102 -6.21 5.54 12.34
CA VAL A 102 -6.52 6.13 13.66
C VAL A 102 -5.52 7.22 14.06
N ASP A 103 -4.59 7.60 13.17
CA ASP A 103 -3.71 8.76 13.39
C ASP A 103 -4.44 10.04 12.96
N LEU A 104 -5.22 10.61 13.89
CA LEU A 104 -5.99 11.84 13.64
C LEU A 104 -5.10 13.08 13.47
N ARG A 105 -3.82 13.03 13.86
CA ARG A 105 -2.92 14.19 13.75
C ARG A 105 -2.30 14.27 12.37
N ARG A 106 -1.93 13.12 11.80
CA ARG A 106 -1.26 13.02 10.48
C ARG A 106 -1.78 11.80 9.70
N PRO A 107 -3.07 11.77 9.32
CA PRO A 107 -3.62 10.66 8.57
C PRO A 107 -2.91 10.54 7.23
N SER A 108 -2.63 9.31 6.81
CA SER A 108 -1.81 9.06 5.61
C SER A 108 -2.22 7.83 4.81
N VAL A 109 -3.12 6.99 5.32
CA VAL A 109 -3.56 5.78 4.60
C VAL A 109 -4.22 6.14 3.28
N ALA A 110 -5.23 7.02 3.28
CA ALA A 110 -5.99 7.38 2.06
C ALA A 110 -5.07 7.84 0.92
N ARG A 111 -4.14 8.77 1.21
CA ARG A 111 -3.10 9.20 0.28
C ARG A 111 -2.25 8.05 -0.25
N GLN A 112 -1.77 7.17 0.64
CA GLN A 112 -0.88 6.06 0.25
C GLN A 112 -1.58 5.02 -0.62
N VAL A 113 -2.89 4.83 -0.47
CA VAL A 113 -3.68 3.91 -1.29
C VAL A 113 -4.37 4.58 -2.50
N GLY A 114 -4.17 5.88 -2.70
CA GLY A 114 -4.71 6.61 -3.85
C GLY A 114 -6.21 6.92 -3.76
N LEU A 115 -6.72 7.19 -2.56
CA LEU A 115 -8.13 7.54 -2.29
C LEU A 115 -8.35 9.03 -1.94
N ASP A 116 -7.35 9.89 -2.18
CA ASP A 116 -7.44 11.36 -2.02
C ASP A 116 -7.95 12.07 -3.28
#